data_AF-A0A132AGE4-F1
#
_entry.id   AF-A0A132AGE4-F1
#
_cell.length_a   1.000
_cell.length_b   1.000
_cell.length_c   1.000
_cell.angle_alpha   90.00
_cell.angle_beta   90.00
_cell.angle_gamma   90.00
#
_symmetry.space_group_name_H-M   'P 1'
#
loop_
_entity.id
_entity.type
_entity.pdbx_description
1 polymer ?
#
loop_
_entity_poly.entity_id
_entity_poly.type
_entity_poly.pdbx_seq_one_letter_code
_entity_poly.pdbx_strand_id
1 'polypeptide(L)'
;MRDELHTFIRNGYLEGVNNMIEINMQLITAKSDRSRTSLHLAVLFGSLDIIKVLIKTKPSVINMPDNLGRTPLHYAMAMNKMEEISRTLLEYGADKTIRDVKMRMPSYYFIYKQDIRDIKREEQNLNL
;
A
#
# COMPACT_ATOMS: atom_id res chain seq x y z
N MET A 1 -6.26 17.38 1.54
CA MET A 1 -6.92 16.15 2.02
C MET A 1 -6.31 14.85 1.46
N ARG A 2 -6.46 14.49 0.17
CA ARG A 2 -5.83 13.23 -0.35
C ARG A 2 -4.30 13.26 -0.25
N ASP A 3 -3.68 14.30 -0.80
CA ASP A 3 -2.20 14.39 -0.83
C ASP A 3 -1.61 14.52 0.58
N GLU A 4 -2.32 15.22 1.45
CA GLU A 4 -1.97 15.37 2.87
C GLU A 4 -2.04 14.03 3.63
N LEU A 5 -3.11 13.24 3.46
CA LEU A 5 -3.18 11.88 4.02
C LEU A 5 -2.03 11.02 3.50
N HIS A 6 -1.74 11.09 2.20
CA HIS A 6 -0.62 10.37 1.61
C HIS A 6 0.72 10.80 2.22
N THR A 7 0.96 12.09 2.42
CA THR A 7 2.14 12.61 3.12
C THR A 7 2.26 12.05 4.53
N PHE A 8 1.18 12.04 5.32
CA PHE A 8 1.20 11.42 6.65
C PHE A 8 1.55 9.93 6.60
N ILE A 9 0.99 9.19 5.63
CA ILE A 9 1.31 7.76 5.44
C ILE A 9 2.78 7.56 5.10
N ARG A 10 3.33 8.35 4.16
CA ARG A 10 4.74 8.23 3.74
C ARG A 10 5.71 8.51 4.89
N ASN A 11 5.34 9.43 5.78
CA ASN A 11 6.13 9.79 6.96
C ASN A 11 5.87 8.89 8.17
N GLY A 12 4.91 7.95 8.08
CA GLY A 12 4.53 7.08 9.20
C GLY A 12 3.78 7.81 10.33
N TYR A 13 3.20 8.98 10.07
CA TYR A 13 2.50 9.78 11.07
C TYR A 13 1.09 9.24 11.36
N LEU A 14 1.02 8.21 12.21
CA LEU A 14 -0.20 7.47 12.52
C LEU A 14 -1.33 8.34 13.06
N GLU A 15 -1.02 9.28 13.97
CA GLU A 15 -2.04 10.16 14.57
C GLU A 15 -2.68 11.07 13.50
N GLY A 16 -1.87 11.66 12.62
CA GLY A 16 -2.39 12.43 11.48
C GLY A 16 -3.28 11.58 10.56
N VAL A 17 -2.89 10.32 10.31
CA VAL A 17 -3.71 9.38 9.53
C VAL A 17 -5.06 9.11 10.21
N ASN A 18 -5.07 8.82 11.52
CA ASN A 18 -6.31 8.57 12.27
C ASN A 18 -7.24 9.78 12.24
N ASN A 19 -6.73 10.96 12.55
CA ASN A 19 -7.52 12.20 12.56
C ASN A 19 -8.18 12.46 11.20
N MET A 20 -7.45 12.26 10.09
CA MET A 20 -8.00 12.47 8.75
C MET A 20 -9.04 11.42 8.36
N ILE A 21 -8.85 10.15 8.75
CA ILE A 21 -9.80 9.07 8.49
C ILE A 21 -11.10 9.28 9.30
N GLU A 22 -10.99 9.76 10.54
CA GLU A 22 -12.15 10.13 11.36
C GLU A 22 -12.98 11.26 10.73
N ILE A 23 -12.31 12.26 10.14
CA ILE A 23 -12.99 13.34 9.40
C ILE A 23 -13.62 12.82 8.10
N ASN A 24 -12.90 12.00 7.34
CA ASN A 24 -13.39 11.48 6.07
C ASN A 24 -12.79 10.11 5.71
N MET A 25 -13.54 9.05 6.01
CA MET A 25 -13.16 7.67 5.73
C MET A 25 -12.98 7.37 4.22
N GLN A 26 -13.60 8.12 3.32
CA GLN A 26 -13.46 7.88 1.86
C GLN A 26 -12.02 8.11 1.38
N LEU A 27 -11.22 8.87 2.13
CA LEU A 27 -9.81 9.10 1.84
C LEU A 27 -8.99 7.82 1.79
N ILE A 28 -9.39 6.74 2.51
CA ILE A 28 -8.70 5.44 2.49
C ILE A 28 -8.65 4.84 1.07
N THR A 29 -9.71 5.07 0.28
CA THR A 29 -9.81 4.59 -1.11
C THR A 29 -9.29 5.60 -2.13
N ALA A 30 -8.90 6.80 -1.69
CA ALA A 30 -8.40 7.83 -2.57
C ALA A 30 -7.09 7.38 -3.24
N LYS A 31 -6.98 7.72 -4.52
CA LYS A 31 -5.90 7.24 -5.38
C LYS A 31 -4.94 8.36 -5.70
N SER A 32 -3.64 8.05 -5.71
CA SER A 32 -2.62 8.92 -6.32
C SER A 32 -2.73 8.90 -7.85
N ASP A 33 -1.91 9.68 -8.54
CA ASP A 33 -1.92 9.78 -10.00
C ASP A 33 -1.51 8.46 -10.68
N ARG A 34 -0.83 7.58 -9.95
CA ARG A 34 -0.53 6.19 -10.38
C ARG A 34 -1.58 5.18 -9.89
N SER A 35 -2.76 5.65 -9.51
CA SER A 35 -3.85 4.85 -8.95
C SER A 35 -3.52 4.10 -7.65
N ARG A 36 -2.45 4.49 -6.93
CA ARG A 36 -2.07 3.87 -5.65
C ARG A 36 -3.00 4.37 -4.55
N THR A 37 -3.61 3.44 -3.81
CA THR A 37 -4.42 3.74 -2.63
C THR A 37 -3.54 4.03 -1.40
N SER A 38 -4.16 4.53 -0.33
CA SER A 38 -3.50 4.69 0.98
C SER A 38 -2.81 3.40 1.46
N LEU A 39 -3.42 2.23 1.21
CA LEU A 39 -2.85 0.95 1.62
C LEU A 39 -1.59 0.57 0.82
N HIS A 40 -1.52 0.90 -0.47
CA HIS A 40 -0.29 0.70 -1.25
C HIS A 40 0.88 1.50 -0.66
N LEU A 41 0.63 2.77 -0.34
CA LEU A 41 1.65 3.65 0.24
C LEU A 41 2.06 3.15 1.62
N ALA A 42 1.11 2.78 2.48
CA ALA A 42 1.42 2.26 3.81
C ALA A 42 2.32 1.01 3.76
N VAL A 43 2.06 0.11 2.80
CA VAL A 43 2.91 -1.06 2.52
C VAL A 43 4.29 -0.65 2.01
N LEU A 44 4.37 0.26 1.04
CA LEU A 44 5.62 0.71 0.41
C LEU A 44 6.57 1.41 1.41
N PHE A 45 5.99 2.14 2.35
CA PHE A 45 6.72 2.83 3.42
C PHE A 45 6.86 1.98 4.70
N GLY A 46 6.17 0.84 4.77
CA GLY A 46 6.40 -0.20 5.77
C GLY A 46 5.84 0.09 7.17
N SER A 47 4.85 0.96 7.29
CA SER A 47 4.21 1.28 8.56
C SER A 47 3.08 0.29 8.86
N LEU A 48 3.36 -0.70 9.71
CA LEU A 48 2.40 -1.77 10.05
C LEU A 48 1.19 -1.27 10.81
N ASP A 49 1.35 -0.28 11.67
CA ASP A 49 0.22 0.28 12.43
C ASP A 49 -0.77 0.97 11.49
N ILE A 50 -0.25 1.73 10.51
CA ILE A 50 -1.07 2.35 9.48
C ILE A 50 -1.73 1.29 8.60
N ILE A 51 -1.00 0.24 8.18
CA ILE A 51 -1.57 -0.89 7.42
C ILE A 51 -2.77 -1.49 8.16
N LYS A 52 -2.60 -1.80 9.46
CA LYS A 52 -3.66 -2.40 10.29
C LYS A 52 -4.86 -1.47 10.44
N VAL A 53 -4.64 -0.16 10.69
CA VAL A 53 -5.73 0.82 10.78
C VAL A 53 -6.51 0.89 9.47
N LEU A 54 -5.83 1.06 8.32
CA LEU A 54 -6.49 1.22 7.03
C LEU A 54 -7.36 -0.01 6.67
N ILE A 55 -6.83 -1.22 6.90
CA ILE A 55 -7.54 -2.46 6.60
C ILE A 55 -8.73 -2.68 7.54
N LYS A 56 -8.55 -2.45 8.85
CA LYS A 56 -9.65 -2.60 9.82
C LYS A 56 -10.78 -1.60 9.56
N THR A 57 -10.45 -0.36 9.20
CA THR A 57 -11.44 0.66 8.91
C THR A 57 -12.15 0.44 7.57
N LYS A 58 -11.44 -0.04 6.55
CA LYS A 58 -12.02 -0.29 5.23
C LYS A 58 -11.48 -1.58 4.60
N PRO A 59 -12.01 -2.76 4.97
CA PRO A 59 -11.49 -4.06 4.50
C PRO A 59 -11.47 -4.22 2.97
N SER A 60 -12.39 -3.55 2.26
CA SER A 60 -12.49 -3.62 0.79
C SER A 60 -11.25 -3.11 0.06
N VAL A 61 -10.34 -2.40 0.72
CA VAL A 61 -9.11 -1.88 0.07
C VAL A 61 -8.01 -2.92 -0.08
N ILE A 62 -8.14 -4.09 0.57
CA ILE A 62 -7.09 -5.12 0.66
C ILE A 62 -6.59 -5.60 -0.72
N ASN A 63 -7.48 -5.65 -1.72
CA ASN A 63 -7.19 -6.12 -3.07
C ASN A 63 -7.37 -5.05 -4.16
N MET A 64 -7.53 -3.77 -3.79
CA MET A 64 -7.66 -2.71 -4.79
C MET A 64 -6.39 -2.63 -5.65
N PRO A 65 -6.52 -2.53 -6.99
CA PRO A 65 -5.36 -2.43 -7.87
C PRO A 65 -4.89 -0.97 -8.09
N ASP A 66 -3.59 -0.82 -8.30
CA ASP A 66 -2.98 0.36 -8.94
C ASP A 66 -3.19 0.37 -10.47
N ASN A 67 -2.56 1.31 -11.18
CA ASN A 67 -2.71 1.45 -12.64
C ASN A 67 -2.07 0.31 -13.44
N LEU A 68 -1.22 -0.51 -12.81
CA LEU A 68 -0.61 -1.70 -13.40
C LEU A 68 -1.29 -2.99 -12.95
N GLY A 69 -2.44 -2.90 -12.28
CA GLY A 69 -3.14 -4.08 -11.77
C GLY A 69 -2.47 -4.69 -10.53
N ARG A 70 -1.48 -4.03 -9.94
CA ARG A 70 -0.78 -4.53 -8.75
C ARG A 70 -1.59 -4.16 -7.52
N THR A 71 -1.71 -5.11 -6.61
CA THR A 71 -2.36 -4.96 -5.29
C THR A 71 -1.33 -4.63 -4.21
N PRO A 72 -1.75 -4.24 -2.98
CA PRO A 72 -0.83 -4.04 -1.87
C PRO A 72 0.07 -5.25 -1.59
N LEU A 73 -0.42 -6.48 -1.79
CA LEU A 73 0.37 -7.69 -1.61
C LEU A 73 1.52 -7.81 -2.64
N HIS A 74 1.35 -7.29 -3.86
CA HIS A 74 2.45 -7.21 -4.83
C HIS A 74 3.59 -6.32 -4.31
N TYR A 75 3.24 -5.20 -3.68
CA TYR A 75 4.20 -4.24 -3.13
C TYR A 75 4.94 -4.83 -1.91
N ALA A 76 4.24 -5.59 -1.07
CA ALA A 76 4.81 -6.17 0.16
C ALA A 76 6.05 -7.05 -0.09
N MET A 77 6.08 -7.75 -1.23
CA MET A 77 7.08 -8.79 -1.55
C MET A 77 8.52 -8.27 -1.68
N ALA A 78 8.71 -6.96 -1.86
CA ALA A 78 10.01 -6.34 -1.99
C ALA A 78 10.44 -5.52 -0.76
N MET A 79 9.60 -5.45 0.27
CA MET A 79 9.85 -4.63 1.45
C MET A 79 10.82 -5.31 2.43
N ASN A 80 11.50 -4.52 3.27
CA ASN A 80 12.42 -5.07 4.27
C ASN A 80 11.67 -5.93 5.31
N LYS A 81 10.47 -5.51 5.72
CA LYS A 81 9.57 -6.28 6.61
C LYS A 81 8.59 -7.16 5.83
N MET A 82 9.03 -7.75 4.71
CA MET A 82 8.16 -8.48 3.79
C MET A 82 7.35 -9.57 4.48
N GLU A 83 7.97 -10.38 5.34
CA GLU A 83 7.28 -11.48 6.00
C GLU A 83 6.12 -10.98 6.89
N GLU A 84 6.39 -10.00 7.75
CA GLU A 84 5.41 -9.45 8.68
C GLU A 84 4.26 -8.74 7.94
N ILE A 85 4.60 -7.93 6.92
CA ILE A 85 3.60 -7.20 6.12
C ILE A 85 2.75 -8.16 5.29
N SER A 86 3.38 -9.13 4.61
CA SER A 86 2.65 -10.06 3.75
C SER A 86 1.77 -11.01 4.57
N ARG A 87 2.26 -11.50 5.71
CA ARG A 87 1.47 -12.29 6.66
C ARG A 87 0.24 -11.49 7.11
N THR A 88 0.44 -10.24 7.55
CA THR A 88 -0.66 -9.36 7.94
C THR A 88 -1.68 -9.24 6.80
N LEU A 89 -1.25 -8.89 5.58
CA LEU A 89 -2.15 -8.74 4.44
C LEU A 89 -2.94 -10.04 4.14
N LEU A 90 -2.28 -11.20 4.19
CA LEU A 90 -2.91 -12.50 3.97
C LEU A 90 -3.93 -12.86 5.06
N GLU A 91 -3.63 -12.57 6.32
CA GLU A 91 -4.56 -12.76 7.46
C GLU A 91 -5.84 -11.92 7.30
N TYR A 92 -5.73 -10.73 6.70
CA TYR A 92 -6.89 -9.88 6.38
C TYR A 92 -7.52 -10.17 5.01
N GLY A 93 -7.15 -11.28 4.35
CA GLY A 93 -7.81 -11.74 3.12
C GLY A 93 -7.25 -11.19 1.81
N ALA A 94 -5.98 -10.76 1.78
CA ALA A 94 -5.32 -10.44 0.52
C ALA A 94 -5.23 -11.68 -0.38
N ASP A 95 -5.59 -11.51 -1.65
CA ASP A 95 -5.55 -12.59 -2.63
C ASP A 95 -4.15 -12.67 -3.27
N LYS A 96 -3.44 -13.76 -2.96
CA LYS A 96 -2.10 -14.05 -3.50
C LYS A 96 -2.10 -14.52 -4.95
N THR A 97 -3.26 -14.67 -5.58
CA THR A 97 -3.42 -15.19 -6.94
C THR A 97 -3.73 -14.14 -7.99
N ILE A 98 -4.07 -12.91 -7.57
CA ILE A 98 -4.31 -11.79 -8.47
C ILE A 98 -3.08 -11.55 -9.34
N ARG A 99 -3.32 -11.34 -10.64
CA ARG A 99 -2.28 -11.05 -11.63
C ARG A 99 -2.32 -9.60 -12.04
N ASP A 100 -1.14 -8.99 -12.10
CA ASP A 100 -0.96 -7.66 -12.67
C ASP A 100 -1.12 -7.66 -14.21
N VAL A 101 -1.04 -6.50 -14.85
CA VAL A 101 -1.21 -6.38 -16.32
C VAL A 101 -0.16 -7.15 -17.14
N LYS A 102 0.95 -7.59 -16.53
CA LYS A 102 1.95 -8.46 -17.16
C LYS A 102 1.81 -9.92 -16.72
N MET A 103 0.64 -10.31 -16.20
CA MET A 103 0.31 -11.65 -15.72
C MET A 103 1.13 -12.12 -14.49
N ARG A 104 1.77 -11.20 -13.78
CA ARG A 104 2.62 -11.51 -12.62
C ARG A 104 1.78 -11.54 -11.34
N MET A 105 1.93 -12.60 -10.56
CA MET A 105 1.38 -12.71 -9.21
C MET A 105 2.29 -12.00 -8.19
N PRO A 106 1.83 -11.72 -6.96
CA PRO A 106 2.68 -11.14 -5.93
C PRO A 106 4.03 -11.85 -5.75
N SER A 107 4.04 -13.19 -5.71
CA SER A 107 5.25 -13.99 -5.50
C SER A 107 6.37 -13.73 -6.51
N TYR A 108 6.06 -13.25 -7.73
CA TYR A 108 7.05 -12.83 -8.71
C TYR A 108 8.00 -11.76 -8.12
N TYR A 109 7.44 -10.80 -7.40
CA TYR A 109 8.17 -9.65 -6.85
C TYR A 109 9.05 -9.98 -5.65
N PHE A 110 8.93 -11.19 -5.09
CA PHE A 110 9.87 -11.69 -4.09
C PHE A 110 11.25 -11.94 -4.70
N ILE A 111 11.29 -12.41 -5.96
CA ILE A 111 12.53 -12.62 -6.71
C ILE A 111 12.99 -11.31 -7.37
N TYR A 112 12.06 -10.60 -8.03
CA TYR A 112 12.34 -9.36 -8.77
C TYR A 112 12.03 -8.12 -7.94
N LYS A 113 12.67 -8.01 -6.77
CA LYS A 113 12.40 -6.92 -5.81
C LYS A 113 12.64 -5.53 -6.39
N GLN A 114 13.54 -5.42 -7.39
CA GLN A 114 13.93 -4.14 -7.97
C GLN A 114 12.73 -3.39 -8.57
N ASP A 115 11.82 -4.09 -9.25
CA ASP A 115 10.60 -3.50 -9.84
C ASP A 115 9.76 -2.70 -8.83
N ILE A 116 9.68 -3.15 -7.57
CA ILE A 116 8.95 -2.45 -6.51
C ILE A 116 9.86 -1.45 -5.78
N ARG A 117 11.16 -1.72 -5.66
CA ARG A 117 12.10 -0.77 -5.07
C ARG A 117 12.21 0.51 -5.90
N ASP A 118 12.10 0.42 -7.22
CA ASP A 118 12.08 1.59 -8.09
C ASP A 118 10.82 2.42 -7.88
N ILE A 119 9.66 1.77 -7.68
CA ILE A 119 8.43 2.45 -7.26
C ILE A 119 8.64 3.22 -5.94
N LYS A 120 9.35 2.64 -4.97
CA LYS A 120 9.64 3.32 -3.70
C LYS A 120 10.47 4.58 -3.91
N ARG A 121 11.51 4.50 -4.74
CA ARG A 121 12.37 5.65 -5.08
C ARG A 121 11.56 6.74 -5.80
N GLU A 122 10.71 6.38 -6.74
CA GLU A 122 9.80 7.31 -7.41
C GLU A 122 8.89 8.05 -6.41
N GLU A 123 8.27 7.33 -5.47
CA GLU A 123 7.41 7.94 -4.45
C GLU A 123 8.17 8.80 -3.45
N GLN A 124 9.44 8.50 -3.17
CA GLN A 124 10.30 9.33 -2.33
C GLN A 124 10.67 10.64 -3.02
N ASN A 125 10.90 10.61 -4.34
CA ASN A 125 11.26 11.79 -5.12
C ASN A 125 10.09 12.77 -5.35
N LEU A 126 8.84 12.33 -5.16
CA LEU A 126 7.65 13.20 -5.25
C LEU A 126 7.40 14.01 -3.97
N ASN A 127 8.14 13.74 -2.90
CA ASN A 127 8.05 14.44 -1.61
C ASN A 127 9.16 15.49 -1.41
N LEU A 128 10.00 15.72 -2.42
CA LEU A 128 11.06 16.74 -2.47
C LEU A 128 10.65 17.84 -3.45
#